data_AF-A0A3P6FFU5-F1
#
_entry.id   AF-A0A3P6FFU5-F1
#
_cell.length_a   1.000
_cell.length_b   1.000
_cell.length_c   1.000
_cell.angle_alpha   90.00
_cell.angle_beta   90.00
_cell.angle_gamma   90.00
#
_symmetry.space_group_name_H-M   'P 1'
#
loop_
_entity.id
_entity.type
_entity.pdbx_description
1 polymer ?
#
loop_
_entity_poly.entity_id
_entity_poly.type
_entity_poly.pdbx_seq_one_letter_code
_entity_poly.pdbx_strand_id
1 'polypeptide(L)'
;AIWQGFASQIRENPPADLHAVAAWILSSSNRISREEVILLKLILQSKIYLVWKEINARIFTSVSTSSSGIHLALDRHLRDRLLSFPASPPAGPSLLSLYFASYRPP
;
A
#
# COMPACT_ATOMS: atom_id res chain seq x y z
N ALA A 1 -8.52 9.27 2.97
CA ALA A 1 -8.10 9.53 1.59
C ALA A 1 -7.04 8.54 1.10
N ILE A 2 -5.72 8.73 1.33
CA ILE A 2 -4.67 7.95 0.65
C ILE A 2 -4.77 6.43 0.87
N TRP A 3 -4.89 5.98 2.13
CA TRP A 3 -5.03 4.55 2.43
C TRP A 3 -6.26 3.93 1.78
N GLN A 4 -7.43 4.56 1.95
CA GLN A 4 -8.68 4.05 1.44
C GLN A 4 -8.63 3.86 -0.08
N GLY A 5 -8.02 4.81 -0.82
CA GLY A 5 -7.91 4.72 -2.28
C GLY A 5 -7.12 3.52 -2.79
N PHE A 6 -6.10 3.06 -2.06
CA PHE A 6 -5.36 1.84 -2.42
C PHE A 6 -6.01 0.58 -1.84
N ALA A 7 -6.40 0.61 -0.56
CA ALA A 7 -6.89 -0.56 0.15
C ALA A 7 -8.26 -1.03 -0.36
N SER A 8 -9.14 -0.10 -0.78
CA SER A 8 -10.48 -0.44 -1.29
C SER A 8 -10.44 -1.25 -2.59
N GLN A 9 -9.33 -1.18 -3.32
CA GLN A 9 -9.14 -1.90 -4.58
C GLN A 9 -8.72 -3.36 -4.38
N ILE A 10 -8.25 -3.70 -3.17
CA ILE A 10 -7.82 -5.06 -2.83
C ILE A 10 -8.90 -5.74 -1.99
N ARG A 11 -9.48 -5.02 -1.04
CA ARG A 11 -10.54 -5.55 -0.18
C ARG A 11 -11.54 -4.48 0.21
N GLU A 12 -12.81 -4.87 0.23
CA GLU A 12 -13.93 -4.01 0.56
C GLU A 12 -13.83 -3.42 1.99
N ASN A 13 -14.39 -2.22 2.15
CA ASN A 13 -14.54 -1.53 3.43
C ASN A 13 -13.23 -1.34 4.21
N PRO A 14 -12.21 -0.66 3.64
CA PRO A 14 -10.98 -0.39 4.36
C PRO A 14 -11.23 0.63 5.50
N PRO A 15 -10.84 0.31 6.74
CA PRO A 15 -11.02 1.23 7.87
C PRO A 15 -10.08 2.43 7.78
N ALA A 16 -10.45 3.53 8.44
CA ALA A 16 -9.64 4.76 8.49
C ALA A 16 -8.68 4.81 9.68
N ASP A 17 -9.04 4.17 10.79
CA ASP A 17 -8.24 4.12 12.02
C ASP A 17 -7.08 3.11 11.91
N LEU A 18 -5.91 3.47 12.43
CA LEU A 18 -4.69 2.69 12.29
C LEU A 18 -4.79 1.31 12.98
N HIS A 19 -5.37 1.27 14.17
CA HIS A 19 -5.54 0.01 14.91
C HIS A 19 -6.56 -0.89 14.21
N ALA A 20 -7.66 -0.30 13.74
CA ALA A 20 -8.66 -0.99 12.94
C ALA A 20 -8.08 -1.53 11.63
N VAL A 21 -7.15 -0.82 10.97
CA VAL A 21 -6.45 -1.32 9.78
C VAL A 21 -5.64 -2.57 10.09
N ALA A 22 -4.87 -2.59 11.17
CA ALA A 22 -4.09 -3.77 11.53
C ALA A 22 -5.00 -4.98 11.80
N ALA A 23 -6.07 -4.80 12.58
CA ALA A 23 -7.05 -5.85 12.85
C ALA A 23 -7.75 -6.32 11.56
N TRP A 24 -8.08 -5.40 10.65
CA TRP A 24 -8.71 -5.71 9.38
C TRP A 24 -7.79 -6.53 8.46
N ILE A 25 -6.51 -6.15 8.34
CA ILE A 25 -5.51 -6.92 7.57
C ILE A 25 -5.33 -8.33 8.15
N LEU A 26 -5.32 -8.45 9.49
CA LEU A 26 -5.08 -9.73 10.18
C LEU A 26 -6.34 -10.60 10.32
N SER A 27 -7.52 -10.05 10.05
CA SER A 27 -8.76 -10.81 10.16
C SER A 27 -8.75 -12.03 9.23
N SER A 28 -9.03 -13.22 9.78
CA SER A 28 -9.06 -14.51 9.10
C SER A 28 -10.27 -14.66 8.16
N SER A 29 -10.45 -13.71 7.24
CA SER A 29 -11.51 -13.79 6.24
C SER A 29 -11.06 -14.68 5.08
N ASN A 30 -11.84 -15.73 4.77
CA ASN A 30 -11.64 -16.65 3.65
C ASN A 30 -11.68 -15.98 2.25
N ARG A 31 -11.76 -14.65 2.18
CA ARG A 31 -11.97 -13.90 0.94
C ARG A 31 -10.70 -13.31 0.33
N ILE A 32 -9.57 -13.32 1.04
CA ILE A 32 -8.32 -12.78 0.52
C ILE A 32 -7.18 -13.79 0.57
N SER A 33 -6.33 -13.77 -0.45
CA SER A 33 -5.14 -14.62 -0.57
C SER A 33 -4.01 -14.12 0.34
N ARG A 34 -3.01 -14.99 0.54
CA ARG A 34 -1.79 -14.63 1.29
C ARG A 34 -1.04 -13.46 0.65
N GLU A 35 -1.00 -13.44 -0.67
CA GLU A 35 -0.35 -12.41 -1.48
C GLU A 35 -1.05 -11.05 -1.31
N GLU A 36 -2.39 -11.04 -1.26
CA GLU A 36 -3.17 -9.83 -0.99
C GLU A 36 -2.91 -9.30 0.42
N VAL A 37 -2.81 -10.20 1.43
CA VAL A 37 -2.43 -9.80 2.79
C VAL A 37 -1.02 -9.20 2.82
N ILE A 38 -0.05 -9.79 2.10
CA ILE A 38 1.31 -9.24 1.99
C ILE A 38 1.26 -7.85 1.35
N LEU A 39 0.49 -7.69 0.28
CA LEU A 39 0.35 -6.42 -0.42
C LEU A 39 -0.27 -5.33 0.47
N LEU A 40 -1.34 -5.65 1.21
CA LEU A 40 -1.96 -4.73 2.17
C LEU A 40 -1.00 -4.30 3.29
N LYS A 41 -0.22 -5.24 3.84
CA LYS A 41 0.82 -4.94 4.83
C LYS A 41 1.88 -4.00 4.25
N LEU A 42 2.33 -4.28 3.02
CA LEU A 42 3.33 -3.46 2.35
C LEU A 42 2.80 -2.04 2.08
N ILE A 43 1.57 -1.91 1.57
CA ILE A 43 0.92 -0.60 1.36
C ILE A 43 0.83 0.18 2.67
N LEU A 44 0.41 -0.46 3.76
CA LEU A 44 0.32 0.18 5.07
C LEU A 44 1.69 0.68 5.55
N GLN A 45 2.69 -0.20 5.52
CA GLN A 45 4.06 0.14 5.94
C GLN A 45 4.64 1.28 5.10
N SER A 46 4.51 1.20 3.78
CA SER A 46 5.01 2.22 2.85
C SER A 46 4.31 3.56 3.04
N LYS A 47 2.99 3.55 3.28
CA LYS A 47 2.24 4.78 3.58
C LYS A 47 2.72 5.42 4.88
N ILE A 48 2.85 4.65 5.97
CA ILE A 48 3.34 5.15 7.26
C ILE A 48 4.72 5.80 7.08
N TYR A 49 5.62 5.11 6.38
CA TYR A 49 6.95 5.63 6.08
C TYR A 49 6.92 6.95 5.30
N LEU A 50 6.13 7.04 4.23
CA LEU A 50 6.06 8.25 3.40
C LEU A 50 5.45 9.44 4.14
N VAL A 51 4.42 9.21 4.97
CA VAL A 51 3.83 10.27 5.80
C VAL A 51 4.85 10.75 6.84
N TRP A 52 5.54 9.84 7.52
CA TRP A 52 6.61 10.21 8.45
C TRP A 52 7.72 11.00 7.75
N LYS A 53 8.16 10.55 6.57
CA LYS A 53 9.19 11.23 5.76
C LYS A 53 8.76 12.64 5.37
N GLU A 54 7.51 12.82 4.97
CA GLU A 54 6.95 14.12 4.60
C GLU A 54 6.91 15.07 5.79
N ILE A 55 6.38 14.62 6.93
CA ILE A 55 6.31 15.44 8.16
C ILE A 55 7.71 15.89 8.57
N ASN A 56 8.69 14.98 8.57
CA ASN A 56 10.07 15.30 8.91
C ASN A 56 10.68 16.31 7.94
N ALA A 57 10.50 16.12 6.63
CA ALA A 57 11.00 17.08 5.65
C ALA A 57 10.36 18.46 5.82
N ARG A 58 9.05 18.52 6.11
CA ARG A 58 8.32 19.76 6.28
C ARG A 58 8.79 20.56 7.51
N ILE A 59 9.19 19.90 8.60
CA ILE A 59 9.73 20.59 9.79
C ILE A 59 10.96 21.43 9.44
N PHE A 60 11.81 20.95 8.53
CA PHE A 60 13.05 21.64 8.16
C PHE A 60 12.92 22.55 6.94
N THR A 61 11.93 22.31 6.07
CA THR A 61 11.81 23.04 4.80
C THR A 61 10.63 24.01 4.77
N SER A 62 9.64 23.85 5.67
CA SER A 62 8.34 24.53 5.63
C SER A 62 7.56 24.30 4.32
N VAL A 63 7.94 23.30 3.52
CA VAL A 63 7.27 22.92 2.27
C VAL A 63 6.43 21.67 2.50
N SER A 64 5.15 21.75 2.16
CA SER A 64 4.21 20.63 2.23
C SER A 64 4.16 19.86 0.91
N THR A 65 4.16 18.53 0.99
CA THR A 65 3.87 17.69 -0.19
C THR A 65 2.37 17.54 -0.34
N SER A 66 1.84 17.70 -1.55
CA SER A 66 0.42 17.49 -1.83
C SER A 66 0.01 16.03 -1.61
N SER A 67 -1.27 15.79 -1.34
CA SER A 67 -1.80 14.42 -1.26
C SER A 67 -1.52 13.62 -2.54
N SER A 68 -1.67 14.25 -3.72
CA SER A 68 -1.35 13.61 -5.01
C SER A 68 0.13 13.26 -5.14
N GLY A 69 1.03 14.11 -4.64
CA GLY A 69 2.46 13.84 -4.58
C GLY A 69 2.78 12.63 -3.71
N ILE A 70 2.13 12.50 -2.55
CA ILE A 70 2.27 11.31 -1.69
C ILE A 70 1.70 10.05 -2.37
N HIS A 71 0.58 10.15 -3.09
CA HIS A 71 0.03 9.03 -3.87
C HIS A 71 1.01 8.52 -4.93
N LEU A 72 1.59 9.43 -5.72
CA LEU A 72 2.56 9.08 -6.75
C LEU A 72 3.83 8.47 -6.15
N ALA A 73 4.33 9.06 -5.05
CA ALA A 73 5.47 8.53 -4.32
C ALA A 73 5.19 7.13 -3.76
N LEU A 74 3.97 6.87 -3.27
CA LEU A 74 3.56 5.56 -2.78
C LEU A 74 3.50 4.53 -3.90
N ASP A 75 2.86 4.84 -5.03
CA ASP A 75 2.80 3.94 -6.18
C ASP A 75 4.21 3.60 -6.69
N ARG A 76 5.06 4.62 -6.89
CA ARG A 76 6.44 4.39 -7.32
C ARG A 76 7.21 3.52 -6.32
N HIS A 77 7.12 3.83 -5.04
CA HIS A 77 7.81 3.08 -3.99
C HIS A 77 7.35 1.62 -3.90
N LEU A 78 6.05 1.36 -4.09
CA LEU A 78 5.51 0.00 -4.13
C LEU A 78 6.03 -0.77 -5.34
N ARG A 79 6.00 -0.18 -6.54
CA ARG A 79 6.55 -0.82 -7.75
C ARG A 79 8.02 -1.18 -7.60
N ASP A 80 8.83 -0.24 -7.09
CA ASP A 80 10.27 -0.46 -6.88
C ASP A 80 10.52 -1.59 -5.87
N ARG A 81 9.75 -1.67 -4.78
CA ARG A 81 9.85 -2.79 -3.84
C ARG A 81 9.37 -4.11 -4.44
N LEU A 82 8.23 -4.10 -5.12
CA LEU A 82 7.63 -5.30 -5.71
C LEU A 82 8.50 -5.93 -6.80
N LEU A 83 9.26 -5.11 -7.56
CA LEU A 83 10.26 -5.58 -8.52
C LEU A 83 11.43 -6.31 -7.87
N SER A 84 11.74 -6.00 -6.60
CA SER A 84 12.85 -6.65 -5.88
C SER A 84 12.47 -8.00 -5.28
N PHE A 85 11.18 -8.37 -5.28
CA PHE A 85 10.77 -9.70 -4.81
C PHE A 85 11.21 -10.79 -5.80
N PRO A 86 11.68 -11.94 -5.29
CA PRO A 86 12.02 -13.06 -6.15
C PRO A 86 10.78 -13.53 -6.93
N ALA A 87 11.03 -14.05 -8.14
CA ALA A 87 9.97 -14.63 -8.95
C ALA A 87 9.23 -15.71 -8.16
N SER A 88 7.89 -15.62 -8.14
CA SER A 88 7.04 -16.65 -7.53
C SER A 88 7.19 -17.96 -8.32
N PRO A 89 6.95 -19.13 -7.69
CA PRO A 89 6.88 -20.40 -8.42
C PRO A 89 5.92 -20.30 -9.61
N PRO A 90 6.13 -21.09 -10.68
CA PRO A 90 5.43 -20.93 -11.97
C PRO A 90 3.90 -21.07 -11.91
N ALA A 91 3.34 -21.50 -10.78
CA ALA A 91 1.92 -21.76 -10.60
C ALA A 91 1.07 -20.56 -10.15
N GLY A 92 1.65 -19.37 -9.89
CA GLY A 92 0.88 -18.22 -9.38
C GLY A 92 1.36 -16.85 -9.87
N PRO A 93 0.49 -15.82 -9.84
CA PRO A 93 0.86 -14.46 -10.21
C PRO A 93 1.93 -13.89 -9.26
N SER A 94 2.85 -13.08 -9.78
CA SER A 94 3.78 -12.33 -8.94
C SER A 94 3.06 -11.25 -8.14
N LEU A 95 3.63 -10.82 -7.01
CA LEU A 95 3.07 -9.71 -6.23
C LEU A 95 2.95 -8.41 -7.04
N LEU A 96 3.87 -8.18 -7.99
CA LEU A 96 3.81 -7.05 -8.90
C LEU A 96 2.63 -7.17 -9.88
N SER A 97 2.40 -8.37 -10.43
CA SER A 97 1.25 -8.62 -11.30
C SER A 97 -0.07 -8.44 -10.54
N LEU A 98 -0.15 -8.93 -9.31
CA LEU A 98 -1.31 -8.73 -8.44
C LEU A 98 -1.54 -7.23 -8.17
N TYR A 99 -0.49 -6.49 -7.85
CA TYR A 99 -0.57 -5.05 -7.63
C TYR A 99 -1.10 -4.30 -8.85
N PHE A 100 -0.64 -4.61 -10.06
CA PHE A 100 -1.15 -3.97 -11.28
C PHE A 100 -2.57 -4.39 -11.64
N ALA A 101 -3.00 -5.60 -11.27
CA ALA A 101 -4.38 -6.04 -11.44
C ALA A 101 -5.33 -5.31 -10.49
N SER A 102 -4.91 -5.07 -9.25
CA SER A 102 -5.72 -4.40 -8.23
C SER A 102 -5.68 -2.87 -8.36
N TYR A 103 -4.52 -2.27 -8.60
CA TYR A 103 -4.36 -0.82 -8.60
C TYR A 103 -4.22 -0.25 -10.02
N ARG A 104 -5.14 0.64 -10.38
CA ARG A 104 -4.96 1.56 -11.52
C ARG A 104 -4.68 2.97 -10.98
N PRO A 105 -3.57 3.61 -11.38
CA PRO A 105 -3.34 5.00 -11.05
C PRO A 105 -4.47 5.87 -11.63
N PRO A 106 -4.88 6.94 -10.92
CA PRO A 106 -5.87 7.89 -11.40
C PRO A 106 -5.39 8.69 -12.61
#